data_AF-A0A7Y5R8Z7-F1
#
_entry.id   AF-A0A7Y5R8Z7-F1
#
_cell.length_a   1.000
_cell.length_b   1.000
_cell.length_c   1.000
_cell.angle_alpha   90.00
_cell.angle_beta   90.00
_cell.angle_gamma   90.00
#
_symmetry.space_group_name_H-M   'P 1'
#
loop_
_entity.id
_entity.type
_entity.pdbx_description
1 polymer ?
#
loop_
_entity_poly.entity_id
_entity_poly.type
_entity_poly.pdbx_seq_one_letter_code
_entity_poly.pdbx_strand_id
1 'polypeptide(L)'
;AQAETEYEEALKIYRALAEVNPQAYLPDVAMTLVNFSIFYYSNMEDKEKSLYYSKEALRAALPFLEYLPSVQNYAKTAFQIIQAWGEDPEALMQQILDENK
;
A
#
# COMPACT_ATOMS: atom_id res chain seq x y z
N ALA A 1 12.35 12.29 -7.06
CA ALA A 1 11.79 12.99 -8.25
C ALA A 1 10.56 13.82 -7.84
N GLN A 2 10.03 14.72 -8.68
CA GLN A 2 8.83 15.52 -8.31
C GLN A 2 7.65 14.63 -7.85
N ALA A 3 7.38 13.53 -8.57
CA ALA A 3 6.35 12.56 -8.21
C ALA A 3 6.56 11.91 -6.82
N GLU A 4 7.81 11.67 -6.43
CA GLU A 4 8.14 11.10 -5.12
C GLU A 4 7.75 12.06 -3.99
N THR A 5 8.08 13.34 -4.14
CA THR A 5 7.69 14.39 -3.19
C THR A 5 6.17 14.55 -3.12
N GLU A 6 5.48 14.52 -4.26
CA GLU A 6 4.00 14.61 -4.31
C GLU A 6 3.32 13.43 -3.60
N TYR A 7 3.82 12.20 -3.76
CA TYR A 7 3.31 11.04 -3.02
C TYR A 7 3.60 11.12 -1.52
N GLU A 8 4.78 11.60 -1.11
CA GLU A 8 5.12 11.79 0.29
C GLU A 8 4.23 12.84 0.97
N GLU A 9 3.95 13.95 0.29
CA GLU A 9 3.04 15.00 0.78
C GLU A 9 1.60 14.48 0.90
N ALA A 10 1.11 13.76 -0.10
CA ALA A 10 -0.22 13.13 -0.06
C ALA A 10 -0.32 12.14 1.10
N LEU A 11 0.68 11.26 1.28
CA LEU A 11 0.71 10.31 2.40
C LEU A 11 0.72 11.01 3.74
N LYS A 12 1.47 12.10 3.89
CA LYS A 12 1.50 12.88 5.12
C LYS A 12 0.11 13.42 5.49
N ILE A 13 -0.62 13.95 4.51
CA ILE A 13 -1.98 14.49 4.72
C ILE A 13 -2.95 13.35 5.07
N TYR A 14 -2.99 12.30 4.26
CA TYR A 14 -3.95 11.21 4.48
C TYR A 14 -3.68 10.41 5.76
N ARG A 15 -2.41 10.25 6.17
CA ARG A 15 -2.06 9.63 7.46
C ARG A 15 -2.56 10.47 8.64
N ALA A 16 -2.34 11.79 8.61
CA ALA A 16 -2.84 12.68 9.65
C ALA A 16 -4.38 12.66 9.75
N LEU A 17 -5.08 12.57 8.62
CA LEU A 17 -6.54 12.42 8.61
C LEU A 17 -6.98 11.04 9.12
N ALA A 18 -6.25 9.97 8.77
CA ALA A 18 -6.53 8.61 9.23
C ALA A 18 -6.29 8.44 10.73
N GLU A 19 -5.40 9.21 11.36
CA GLU A 19 -5.27 9.25 12.83
C GLU A 19 -6.57 9.73 13.52
N VAL A 20 -7.30 10.64 12.88
CA VAL A 20 -8.55 11.21 13.41
C VAL A 20 -9.76 10.35 13.06
N ASN A 21 -9.82 9.86 11.81
CA ASN A 21 -10.91 9.02 11.33
C ASN A 21 -10.38 7.90 10.39
N PRO A 22 -9.90 6.78 10.97
CA PRO A 22 -9.31 5.69 10.20
C PRO A 22 -10.30 5.12 9.18
N GLN A 23 -11.58 4.99 9.55
CA GLN A 23 -12.60 4.40 8.69
C GLN A 23 -12.81 5.20 7.41
N ALA A 24 -12.66 6.52 7.46
CA ALA A 24 -12.85 7.40 6.31
C ALA A 24 -11.60 7.49 5.42
N TYR A 25 -10.40 7.56 6.00
CA TYR A 25 -9.20 7.97 5.26
C TYR A 25 -8.13 6.88 5.08
N LEU A 26 -8.19 5.78 5.83
CA LEU A 26 -7.24 4.69 5.64
C LEU A 26 -7.36 4.01 4.24
N PRO A 27 -8.54 3.97 3.58
CA PRO A 27 -8.63 3.58 2.17
C PRO A 27 -7.84 4.49 1.21
N ASP A 28 -7.79 5.81 1.47
CA ASP A 28 -7.02 6.76 0.67
C ASP A 28 -5.51 6.60 0.91
N VAL A 29 -5.12 6.28 2.15
CA VAL A 29 -3.74 5.88 2.48
C VAL A 29 -3.36 4.64 1.67
N ALA A 30 -4.19 3.59 1.68
CA ALA A 30 -3.92 2.36 0.92
C ALA A 30 -3.78 2.62 -0.59
N MET A 31 -4.69 3.41 -1.17
CA MET A 31 -4.63 3.81 -2.58
C MET A 31 -3.33 4.55 -2.91
N THR A 32 -2.96 5.53 -2.10
CA THR A 32 -1.75 6.35 -2.31
C THR A 32 -0.50 5.48 -2.24
N LEU A 33 -0.43 4.56 -1.28
CA LEU A 33 0.68 3.62 -1.14
C LEU A 33 0.80 2.66 -2.34
N VAL A 34 -0.31 2.16 -2.88
CA VAL A 34 -0.27 1.33 -4.10
C VAL A 34 0.28 2.13 -5.28
N ASN A 35 -0.18 3.36 -5.48
CA ASN A 35 0.34 4.20 -6.57
C ASN A 35 1.84 4.49 -6.40
N PHE A 36 2.31 4.68 -5.17
CA PHE A 36 3.72 4.87 -4.89
C PHE A 36 4.53 3.60 -5.16
N SER A 37 3.98 2.42 -4.81
CA SER A 37 4.62 1.13 -5.11
C SER A 37 4.77 0.88 -6.62
N ILE A 38 3.78 1.29 -7.42
CA ILE A 38 3.81 1.23 -8.89
C ILE A 38 4.91 2.16 -9.42
N PHE A 39 5.00 3.37 -8.88
CA PHE A 39 6.04 4.32 -9.29
C PHE A 39 7.44 3.75 -9.07
N TYR A 40 7.69 3.15 -7.91
CA TYR A 40 9.00 2.52 -7.67
C TYR A 40 9.24 1.26 -8.51
N TYR A 41 8.18 0.52 -8.85
CA TYR A 41 8.28 -0.62 -9.77
C TYR A 41 8.61 -0.20 -11.20
N SER A 42 7.82 0.71 -11.77
CA SER A 42 7.83 1.01 -13.20
C SER A 42 8.76 2.14 -13.61
N ASN A 43 9.05 3.10 -12.72
CA ASN A 43 9.77 4.32 -13.07
C ASN A 43 11.16 4.41 -12.45
N MET A 44 11.35 3.80 -11.29
CA MET A 44 12.62 3.88 -10.54
C MET A 44 13.37 2.55 -10.49
N GLU A 45 12.70 1.42 -10.78
CA GLU A 45 13.25 0.07 -10.63
C GLU A 45 13.80 -0.21 -9.21
N ASP A 46 13.21 0.43 -8.19
CA ASP A 46 13.59 0.30 -6.79
C ASP A 46 12.72 -0.78 -6.12
N LYS A 47 13.23 -2.00 -6.12
CA LYS A 47 12.55 -3.17 -5.53
C LYS A 47 12.25 -2.97 -4.05
N GLU A 48 13.20 -2.45 -3.27
CA GLU A 48 13.06 -2.33 -1.82
C GLU A 48 11.91 -1.38 -1.46
N LYS A 49 11.90 -0.18 -2.05
CA LYS A 49 10.83 0.79 -1.81
C LYS A 49 9.50 0.31 -2.35
N SER A 50 9.48 -0.28 -3.55
CA SER A 50 8.25 -0.81 -4.15
C SER A 50 7.59 -1.87 -3.25
N LEU A 51 8.38 -2.82 -2.72
CA LEU A 51 7.88 -3.84 -1.79
C LEU A 51 7.47 -3.24 -0.44
N TYR A 52 8.22 -2.26 0.08
CA TYR A 52 7.87 -1.55 1.31
C TYR A 52 6.48 -0.91 1.20
N TYR A 53 6.23 -0.11 0.15
CA TYR A 53 4.93 0.53 -0.04
C TYR A 53 3.81 -0.46 -0.36
N SER A 54 4.11 -1.58 -1.03
CA SER A 54 3.13 -2.66 -1.24
C SER A 54 2.70 -3.30 0.09
N LYS A 55 3.64 -3.58 1.00
CA LYS A 55 3.34 -4.10 2.35
C LYS A 55 2.50 -3.12 3.16
N GLU A 56 2.89 -1.85 3.16
CA GLU A 56 2.16 -0.79 3.86
C GLU A 56 0.73 -0.63 3.29
N ALA A 57 0.57 -0.70 1.97
CA ALA A 57 -0.75 -0.65 1.34
C ALA A 57 -1.64 -1.80 1.81
N LEU A 58 -1.10 -3.02 1.89
CA LEU A 58 -1.83 -4.19 2.38
C LEU A 58 -2.24 -4.05 3.84
N ARG A 59 -1.35 -3.51 4.69
CA ARG A 59 -1.68 -3.19 6.10
C ARG A 59 -2.85 -2.20 6.19
N ALA A 60 -2.78 -1.10 5.43
CA ALA A 60 -3.84 -0.10 5.42
C ALA A 60 -5.17 -0.63 4.84
N ALA A 61 -5.09 -1.54 3.87
CA ALA A 61 -6.25 -2.14 3.21
C ALA A 61 -6.96 -3.19 4.08
N LEU A 62 -6.22 -3.89 4.95
CA LEU A 62 -6.68 -5.07 5.70
C LEU A 62 -8.05 -4.89 6.39
N PRO A 63 -8.33 -3.78 7.12
CA PRO A 63 -9.61 -3.61 7.82
C PRO A 63 -10.83 -3.51 6.90
N PHE A 64 -10.63 -3.26 5.59
CA PHE A 64 -11.72 -2.95 4.66
C PHE A 64 -11.91 -4.00 3.55
N LEU A 65 -11.07 -5.04 3.49
CA LEU A 65 -11.10 -6.03 2.41
C LEU A 65 -12.47 -6.70 2.25
N GLU A 66 -13.23 -6.85 3.34
CA GLU A 66 -14.57 -7.47 3.30
C GLU A 66 -15.68 -6.51 2.88
N TYR A 67 -15.45 -5.20 2.96
CA TYR A 67 -16.51 -4.18 2.87
C TYR A 67 -16.39 -3.27 1.65
N LEU A 68 -15.17 -3.02 1.17
CA LEU A 68 -14.91 -2.03 0.12
C LEU A 68 -14.26 -2.68 -1.12
N PRO A 69 -15.01 -2.87 -2.23
CA PRO A 69 -14.47 -3.43 -3.46
C PRO A 69 -13.29 -2.63 -4.05
N SER A 70 -13.27 -1.30 -3.86
CA SER A 70 -12.14 -0.46 -4.26
C SER A 70 -10.85 -0.86 -3.54
N VAL A 71 -10.93 -1.16 -2.24
CA VAL A 71 -9.77 -1.57 -1.43
C VAL A 71 -9.28 -2.96 -1.82
N GLN A 72 -10.17 -3.86 -2.22
CA GLN A 72 -9.78 -5.16 -2.78
C GLN A 72 -8.92 -5.00 -4.05
N ASN A 73 -9.25 -4.03 -4.91
CA ASN A 73 -8.43 -3.74 -6.09
C ASN A 73 -7.03 -3.25 -5.70
N TYR A 74 -6.90 -2.43 -4.66
CA TYR A 74 -5.60 -1.96 -4.16
C TYR A 74 -4.75 -3.14 -3.66
N ALA A 75 -5.35 -4.03 -2.86
CA ALA A 75 -4.65 -5.22 -2.37
C ALA A 75 -4.23 -6.15 -3.52
N LYS A 76 -5.12 -6.37 -4.50
CA LYS A 76 -4.79 -7.15 -5.71
C LYS A 76 -3.60 -6.55 -6.47
N THR A 77 -3.56 -5.24 -6.63
CA THR A 77 -2.43 -4.58 -7.31
C THR A 77 -1.14 -4.72 -6.53
N ALA A 78 -1.17 -4.56 -5.20
CA ALA A 78 0.01 -4.80 -4.35
C ALA A 78 0.51 -6.25 -4.49
N PHE A 79 -0.39 -7.24 -4.51
CA PHE A 79 -0.03 -8.65 -4.74
C PHE A 79 0.65 -8.85 -6.10
N GLN A 80 0.13 -8.22 -7.15
CA GLN A 80 0.72 -8.30 -8.50
C GLN A 80 2.12 -7.69 -8.55
N ILE A 81 2.37 -6.57 -7.87
CA ILE A 81 3.69 -5.93 -7.82
C ILE A 81 4.69 -6.79 -7.05
N ILE A 82 4.28 -7.33 -5.91
CA ILE A 82 5.11 -8.24 -5.10
C ILE A 82 5.51 -9.47 -5.95
N GLN A 83 4.54 -10.08 -6.63
CA GLN A 83 4.79 -11.20 -7.54
C GLN A 83 5.69 -10.81 -8.72
N ALA A 84 5.52 -9.61 -9.27
CA ALA A 84 6.34 -9.11 -10.38
C ALA A 84 7.82 -8.91 -9.98
N TRP A 85 8.08 -8.63 -8.70
CA TRP A 85 9.44 -8.61 -8.13
C TRP A 85 10.00 -10.00 -7.78
N GLY A 86 9.24 -11.07 -8.05
CA GLY A 86 9.60 -12.45 -7.76
C GLY A 86 9.44 -12.85 -6.30
N GLU A 87 8.70 -12.06 -5.51
CA GLU A 87 8.39 -12.37 -4.11
C GLU A 87 7.03 -13.05 -3.98
N ASP A 88 6.81 -13.77 -2.87
CA ASP A 88 5.56 -14.47 -2.57
C ASP A 88 4.59 -13.55 -1.80
N PRO A 89 3.51 -13.06 -2.45
CA PRO A 89 2.61 -12.11 -1.81
C PRO A 89 1.80 -12.73 -0.66
N GLU A 90 1.48 -14.03 -0.71
CA GLU A 90 0.82 -14.73 0.39
C GLU A 90 1.72 -14.82 1.62
N ALA A 91 3.01 -15.12 1.44
CA ALA A 91 3.97 -15.14 2.54
C ALA A 91 4.14 -13.77 3.20
N LEU A 92 4.21 -12.71 2.39
CA LEU A 92 4.27 -11.33 2.89
C LEU A 92 2.97 -10.92 3.61
N MET A 93 1.82 -11.32 3.10
CA MET A 93 0.53 -11.07 3.75
C MET A 93 0.45 -11.80 5.09
N GLN A 94 0.93 -13.04 5.17
CA GLN A 94 0.99 -13.79 6.42
C GLN A 94 1.89 -13.10 7.44
N GLN A 95 3.05 -12.59 7.03
CA GLN A 95 3.93 -11.78 7.88
C GLN A 95 3.18 -10.58 8.48
N ILE A 96 2.42 -9.84 7.66
CA ILE A 96 1.61 -8.70 8.10
C ILE A 96 0.56 -9.12 9.15
N LEU A 97 -0.11 -10.25 8.93
CA LEU A 97 -1.12 -10.76 9.86
C LEU A 97 -0.50 -11.20 11.19
N ASP A 98 0.71 -11.73 11.17
CA ASP A 98 1.41 -12.17 12.38
C ASP A 98 2.01 -11.02 13.18
N GLU A 99 2.42 -9.92 12.53
CA GLU A 99 2.88 -8.70 13.21
C GLU A 99 1.75 -7.92 13.92
N ASN A 100 0.49 -8.14 13.52
CA ASN A 100 -0.69 -7.48 14.08
C ASN A 100 -1.38 -8.27 15.22
N LYS A 101 -0.81 -9.41 15.64
CA LYS A 101 -1.29 -10.21 16.79
C LYS A 101 -0.59 -9.78 18.08
#